data_AF-A0A4Q5PCD1-F1
#
_entry.id   AF-A0A4Q5PCD1-F1
#
_cell.length_a   1.000
_cell.length_b   1.000
_cell.length_c   1.000
_cell.angle_alpha   90.00
_cell.angle_beta   90.00
_cell.angle_gamma   90.00
#
_symmetry.space_group_name_H-M   'P 1'
#
loop_
_entity.id
_entity.type
_entity.pdbx_description
1 polymer ?
#
loop_
_entity_poly.entity_id
_entity_poly.type
_entity_poly.pdbx_seq_one_letter_code
_entity_poly.pdbx_strand_id
1 'polypeptide(L)'
;MQQLQAANVTDPKQINDVLLQIEQANGSPVMQGVRLDVLRHNLVIADKMKTIAEGLQADTLSAANTSPGGSRTISVQARLDQLELLRKQLRMDIVVTPTAPLPVPPAPLAQSRLQ
;
A
#
# COMPACT_ATOMS: atom_id res chain seq x y z
N MET A 1 -25.84 -15.08 2.37
CA MET A 1 -25.39 -13.77 2.89
C MET A 1 -24.38 -14.01 4.00
N GLN A 2 -23.16 -14.44 3.64
CA GLN A 2 -22.09 -14.73 4.58
C GLN A 2 -21.65 -13.42 5.22
N GLN A 3 -21.87 -13.34 6.54
CA GLN A 3 -21.39 -12.29 7.40
C GLN A 3 -19.88 -12.21 7.21
N LEU A 4 -19.41 -11.14 6.58
CA LEU A 4 -18.09 -10.59 6.84
C LEU A 4 -18.12 -10.18 8.32
N GLN A 5 -18.00 -11.16 9.20
CA GLN A 5 -17.63 -10.91 10.57
C GLN A 5 -16.36 -10.08 10.45
N ALA A 6 -16.40 -8.88 11.01
CA ALA A 6 -15.24 -8.11 11.37
C ALA A 6 -14.44 -8.94 12.38
N ALA A 7 -13.89 -10.07 11.92
CA ALA A 7 -12.75 -10.69 12.52
C ALA A 7 -11.77 -9.54 12.73
N ASN A 8 -11.17 -9.49 13.90
CA ASN A 8 -10.00 -8.68 14.17
C ASN A 8 -8.90 -9.08 13.16
N VAL A 9 -9.04 -8.67 11.90
CA VAL A 9 -8.04 -8.87 10.85
C VAL A 9 -7.00 -7.78 11.08
N THR A 10 -6.33 -7.86 12.22
CA THR A 10 -5.23 -6.98 12.60
C THR A 10 -3.91 -7.56 12.08
N ASP A 11 -3.93 -8.80 11.60
CA ASP A 11 -2.77 -9.46 11.03
C ASP A 11 -2.66 -9.15 9.52
N PRO A 12 -1.59 -8.45 9.09
CA PRO A 12 -1.43 -8.04 7.69
C PRO A 12 -1.27 -9.22 6.72
N LYS A 13 -0.90 -10.42 7.18
CA LYS A 13 -0.88 -11.62 6.31
C LYS A 13 -2.29 -12.08 6.02
N GLN A 14 -3.17 -12.12 7.03
CA GLN A 14 -4.58 -12.46 6.82
C GLN A 14 -5.27 -11.46 5.90
N ILE A 15 -4.98 -10.16 6.03
CA ILE A 15 -5.50 -9.15 5.09
C ILE A 15 -4.99 -9.41 3.67
N ASN A 16 -3.70 -9.72 3.50
CA ASN A 16 -3.13 -10.03 2.20
C ASN A 16 -3.78 -11.26 1.53
N ASP A 17 -4.07 -12.31 2.31
CA ASP A 17 -4.73 -13.51 1.80
C ASP A 17 -6.17 -13.23 1.38
N VAL A 18 -6.91 -12.43 2.17
CA VAL A 18 -8.27 -11.99 1.80
C VAL A 18 -8.25 -11.16 0.52
N LEU A 19 -7.32 -10.21 0.39
CA LEU A 19 -7.19 -9.38 -0.81
C LEU A 19 -6.84 -10.23 -2.04
N LEU A 20 -5.99 -11.25 -1.89
CA LEU A 20 -5.67 -12.20 -2.95
C LEU A 20 -6.90 -13.04 -3.36
N GLN A 21 -7.70 -13.50 -2.41
CA GLN A 21 -8.95 -14.22 -2.72
C GLN A 21 -9.95 -13.34 -3.46
N ILE A 22 -10.07 -12.06 -3.07
CA ILE A 22 -10.93 -11.08 -3.75
C ILE A 22 -10.45 -10.83 -5.19
N GLU A 23 -9.14 -10.68 -5.40
CA GLU A 23 -8.53 -10.53 -6.72
C GLU A 23 -8.82 -11.75 -7.62
N GLN A 24 -8.64 -12.96 -7.08
CA GLN A 24 -8.94 -14.21 -7.80
C GLN A 24 -10.43 -14.36 -8.12
N ALA A 25 -11.31 -13.96 -7.20
CA ALA A 25 -12.76 -14.02 -7.40
C ALA A 25 -13.27 -13.00 -8.43
N ASN A 26 -12.70 -11.79 -8.46
CA ASN A 26 -13.05 -10.75 -9.43
C ASN A 26 -12.33 -10.91 -10.78
N GLY A 27 -11.25 -11.71 -10.86
CA GLY A 27 -10.42 -11.84 -12.05
C GLY A 27 -9.68 -10.55 -12.43
N SER A 28 -9.59 -9.59 -11.51
CA SER A 28 -8.99 -8.26 -11.73
C SER A 28 -8.25 -7.80 -10.49
N PRO A 29 -7.03 -7.23 -10.62
CA PRO A 29 -6.31 -6.59 -9.52
C PRO A 29 -6.92 -5.24 -9.11
N VAL A 30 -7.97 -4.78 -9.82
CA VAL A 30 -8.71 -3.56 -9.49
C VAL A 30 -10.12 -3.91 -9.02
N MET A 31 -10.48 -3.47 -7.81
CA MET A 31 -11.82 -3.59 -7.26
C MET A 31 -12.37 -2.21 -6.91
N GLN A 32 -13.51 -1.84 -7.50
CA GLN A 32 -14.19 -0.54 -7.27
C GLN A 32 -13.25 0.68 -7.40
N GLY A 33 -12.33 0.65 -8.36
CA GLY A 33 -11.35 1.72 -8.56
C GLY A 33 -10.16 1.69 -7.59
N VAL A 34 -10.01 0.64 -6.77
CA VAL A 34 -8.85 0.44 -5.89
C VAL A 34 -7.96 -0.66 -6.45
N ARG A 35 -6.66 -0.39 -6.53
CA ARG A 35 -5.63 -1.35 -6.88
C ARG A 35 -5.30 -2.26 -5.69
N LEU A 36 -5.84 -3.48 -5.71
CA LEU A 36 -5.62 -4.49 -4.67
C LEU A 36 -4.14 -4.92 -4.61
N ASP A 37 -3.46 -4.97 -5.75
CA ASP A 37 -2.03 -5.27 -5.82
C ASP A 37 -1.17 -4.24 -5.08
N VAL A 38 -1.51 -2.95 -5.23
CA VAL A 38 -0.85 -1.84 -4.54
C VAL A 38 -1.13 -1.88 -3.05
N LEU A 39 -2.38 -2.14 -2.67
CA LEU A 39 -2.78 -2.23 -1.26
C LEU A 39 -2.02 -3.37 -0.56
N ARG A 40 -1.93 -4.54 -1.18
CA ARG A 40 -1.17 -5.70 -0.68
C ARG A 40 0.32 -5.38 -0.52
N HIS A 41 0.93 -4.76 -1.54
CA HIS A 41 2.32 -4.33 -1.48
C HIS A 41 2.59 -3.37 -0.32
N ASN A 42 1.72 -2.36 -0.14
CA ASN A 42 1.84 -1.40 0.95
C ASN A 42 1.64 -2.04 2.33
N LEU A 43 0.74 -3.02 2.46
CA LEU A 43 0.53 -3.76 3.72
C LEU A 43 1.80 -4.52 4.14
N VAL A 44 2.49 -5.17 3.19
CA VAL A 44 3.77 -5.84 3.47
C VAL A 44 4.85 -4.85 3.92
N ILE A 45 4.90 -3.68 3.30
CA ILE A 45 5.84 -2.62 3.70
C ILE A 45 5.50 -2.09 5.10
N ALA A 46 4.22 -1.83 5.37
CA ALA A 46 3.75 -1.35 6.66
C ALA A 46 4.07 -2.35 7.80
N ASP A 47 3.92 -3.65 7.55
CA ASP A 47 4.29 -4.70 8.50
C ASP A 47 5.80 -4.67 8.82
N LYS A 48 6.65 -4.58 7.78
CA LYS A 48 8.10 -4.44 7.97
C LYS A 48 8.47 -3.17 8.74
N MET A 49 7.82 -2.04 8.45
CA MET A 49 8.04 -0.79 9.16
C MET A 49 7.65 -0.92 10.63
N LYS A 50 6.54 -1.58 10.93
CA LYS A 50 6.10 -1.87 12.30
C LYS A 50 7.14 -2.70 13.05
N THR A 51 7.64 -3.80 12.46
CA THR A 51 8.68 -4.63 13.08
C THR A 51 9.96 -3.83 13.37
N ILE A 52 10.38 -2.94 12.46
CA ILE A 52 11.56 -2.09 12.70
C ILE A 52 11.29 -1.07 13.81
N ALA A 53 10.09 -0.47 13.86
CA ALA A 53 9.70 0.46 14.89
C ALA A 53 9.65 -0.19 16.28
N GLU A 54 9.12 -1.41 16.39
CA GLU A 54 9.14 -2.21 17.62
C GLU A 54 10.58 -2.53 18.05
N GLY A 55 11.45 -2.87 17.09
CA GLY A 55 12.88 -3.06 17.34
C GLY A 55 13.57 -1.79 17.86
N LEU A 56 13.28 -0.64 17.27
CA LEU A 56 13.78 0.66 17.75
C LEU A 56 13.27 0.97 19.17
N GLN A 57 12.00 0.69 19.46
CA GLN A 57 11.46 0.90 20.80
C GLN A 57 12.15 -0.01 21.82
N ALA A 58 12.35 -1.29 21.51
CA ALA A 58 13.08 -2.22 22.36
C ALA A 58 14.56 -1.79 22.57
N ASP A 59 15.20 -1.32 21.50
CA ASP A 59 16.55 -0.75 21.56
C ASP A 59 16.56 0.47 22.49
N THR A 60 15.62 1.43 22.37
CA THR A 60 15.54 2.62 23.24
C THR A 60 15.22 2.29 24.70
N LEU A 61 14.36 1.32 24.98
CA LEU A 61 14.06 0.85 26.34
C LEU A 61 15.30 0.23 27.00
N SER A 62 16.10 -0.49 26.22
CA SER A 62 17.39 -1.02 26.67
C SER A 62 18.43 0.10 26.94
N ALA A 63 18.19 1.34 26.47
CA ALA A 63 19.06 2.49 26.75
C ALA A 63 19.04 2.95 28.18
N ALA A 64 17.86 2.90 28.78
CA ALA A 64 17.66 3.46 30.10
C ALA A 64 18.57 2.78 31.14
N ASN A 65 19.08 1.58 30.83
CA ASN A 65 19.83 0.73 31.75
C ASN A 65 21.33 0.57 31.42
N THR A 66 21.84 1.10 30.30
CA THR A 66 23.25 0.93 29.90
C THR A 66 23.81 2.14 29.15
N SER A 67 25.09 2.49 29.41
CA SER A 67 25.78 3.61 28.75
C SER A 67 25.76 3.50 27.23
N PRO A 68 25.52 4.61 26.49
CA PRO A 68 25.49 4.59 25.03
C PRO A 68 26.91 4.34 24.48
N GLY A 69 27.11 3.18 23.85
CA GLY A 69 28.32 2.83 23.09
C GLY A 69 28.13 3.00 21.58
N GLY A 70 29.21 3.26 20.83
CA GLY A 70 29.16 3.56 19.39
C GLY A 70 28.48 2.51 18.51
N SER A 71 28.60 1.22 18.84
CA SER A 71 27.96 0.11 18.12
C SER A 71 26.43 0.22 18.09
N ARG A 72 25.85 0.87 19.11
CA ARG A 72 24.41 1.04 19.25
C ARG A 72 23.87 2.21 18.44
N THR A 73 24.62 3.29 18.35
CA THR A 73 24.27 4.41 17.47
C THR A 73 24.23 3.93 16.02
N ILE A 74 25.15 3.04 15.64
CA ILE A 74 25.19 2.42 14.31
C ILE A 74 23.96 1.53 14.07
N SER A 75 23.53 0.71 15.05
CA SER A 75 22.35 -0.16 14.88
C SER A 75 21.03 0.63 14.80
N VAL A 76 20.88 1.70 15.59
CA VAL A 76 19.73 2.60 15.51
C VAL A 76 19.70 3.32 14.17
N GLN A 77 20.84 3.86 13.71
CA GLN A 77 20.91 4.55 12.43
C GLN A 77 20.55 3.62 11.27
N ALA A 78 21.08 2.39 11.24
CA ALA A 78 20.76 1.41 10.21
C ALA A 78 19.25 1.09 10.14
N ARG A 79 18.56 1.03 11.30
CA ARG A 79 17.11 0.83 11.35
C ARG A 79 16.33 2.05 10.83
N LEU A 80 16.79 3.27 11.11
CA LEU A 80 16.20 4.50 10.57
C LEU A 80 16.35 4.56 9.05
N ASP A 81 17.52 4.20 8.51
CA ASP A 81 17.77 4.15 7.08
C ASP A 81 16.85 3.10 6.39
N GLN A 82 16.64 1.96 7.04
CA GLN A 82 15.69 0.94 6.56
C GLN A 82 14.24 1.44 6.56
N LEU A 83 13.82 2.18 7.59
CA LEU A 83 12.48 2.80 7.61
C LEU A 83 12.32 3.81 6.47
N GLU A 84 13.33 4.62 6.20
CA GLU A 84 13.28 5.59 5.10
C GLU A 84 13.18 4.89 3.74
N LEU A 85 13.95 3.81 3.55
CA LEU A 85 13.89 3.01 2.33
C LEU A 85 12.50 2.39 2.13
N LEU A 86 11.93 1.79 3.18
CA LEU A 86 10.58 1.21 3.14
C LEU A 86 9.53 2.28 2.85
N ARG A 87 9.64 3.46 3.47
CA ARG A 87 8.75 4.60 3.20
C ARG A 87 8.77 5.00 1.72
N LYS A 88 9.94 4.99 1.07
CA LYS A 88 10.09 5.28 -0.37
C LYS A 88 9.48 4.20 -1.27
N GLN A 89 9.33 2.97 -0.77
CA GLN A 89 8.72 1.87 -1.52
C GLN A 89 7.19 1.86 -1.46
N LEU A 90 6.59 2.68 -0.58
CA LEU A 90 5.14 2.83 -0.53
C LEU A 90 4.63 3.46 -1.82
N ARG A 91 3.57 2.88 -2.35
CA ARG A 91 2.92 3.33 -3.58
C ARG A 91 1.66 4.09 -3.27
N MET A 92 1.52 5.30 -3.80
CA MET A 92 0.37 6.18 -3.55
C MET A 92 -0.71 6.09 -4.64
N ASP A 93 -0.45 5.36 -5.73
CA ASP A 93 -1.38 5.18 -6.85
C ASP A 93 -2.46 4.12 -6.57
N ILE A 94 -2.99 4.12 -5.34
CA ILE A 94 -3.97 3.14 -4.86
C ILE A 94 -5.32 3.31 -5.56
N VAL A 95 -5.69 4.57 -5.86
CA VAL A 95 -6.96 4.91 -6.50
C VAL A 95 -6.75 5.05 -8.02
N VAL A 96 -7.49 4.27 -8.78
CA VAL A 96 -7.62 4.41 -10.23
C VAL A 96 -8.66 5.49 -10.48
N THR A 97 -8.23 6.70 -10.84
CA THR A 97 -9.16 7.70 -11.38
C THR A 97 -9.62 7.23 -12.76
N PRO A 98 -10.94 7.07 -13.01
CA PRO A 98 -11.41 6.78 -14.35
C PRO A 98 -10.95 7.91 -15.26
N THR A 99 -10.19 7.57 -16.29
CA THR A 99 -9.80 8.49 -17.36
C THR A 99 -11.09 9.08 -17.91
N ALA A 100 -11.28 10.40 -17.80
CA ALA A 100 -12.43 11.07 -18.39
C ALA A 100 -12.52 10.69 -19.88
N PRO A 101 -13.72 10.41 -20.42
CA PRO A 101 -13.87 10.15 -21.84
C PRO A 101 -13.27 11.31 -22.62
N LEU A 102 -12.39 11.03 -23.58
CA LEU A 102 -11.85 12.04 -24.49
C LEU A 102 -13.05 12.74 -25.15
N PRO A 103 -13.03 14.09 -25.28
CA PRO A 103 -14.07 14.78 -26.03
C PRO A 103 -14.10 14.23 -27.45
N VAL A 104 -15.19 13.57 -27.81
CA VAL A 104 -15.46 13.13 -29.18
C VAL A 104 -15.47 14.39 -30.04
N PRO A 105 -14.62 14.51 -31.07
CA PRO A 105 -14.69 15.66 -31.97
C PRO A 105 -16.10 15.72 -32.59
N PRO A 106 -16.71 16.91 -32.72
CA PRO A 106 -18.03 17.04 -33.32
C PRO A 106 -17.99 16.44 -34.73
N ALA A 107 -18.95 15.57 -35.03
CA ALA A 107 -19.08 14.93 -36.32
C ALA A 107 -19.11 16.01 -37.43
N PRO A 108 -18.38 15.83 -38.56
CA PRO A 108 -18.46 16.77 -39.66
C PRO A 108 -19.90 16.80 -40.17
N LEU A 109 -20.51 17.99 -40.16
CA LEU A 109 -21.81 18.23 -40.77
C LEU A 109 -21.73 17.77 -42.22
N ALA A 110 -22.41 16.68 -42.54
CA ALA A 110 -22.60 16.24 -43.91
C ALA A 110 -23.25 17.41 -44.65
N GLN A 111 -22.47 18.09 -45.48
CA GLN A 111 -22.98 19.09 -46.40
C GLN A 111 -23.92 18.34 -47.36
N SER A 112 -25.22 18.43 -47.09
CA SER A 112 -26.27 18.10 -48.07
C SER A 112 -26.07 19.02 -49.27
N ARG A 113 -25.27 18.56 -50.23
CA ARG A 113 -25.17 19.18 -51.53
C ARG A 113 -26.39 18.75 -52.33
N LEU A 114 -27.52 19.41 -52.05
CA LEU A 114 -28.61 19.52 -53.01
C LEU A 114 -28.17 20.58 -54.03
N GLN A 115 -27.84 20.09 -55.23
CA GLN A 115 -27.97 20.70 -56.57
C GLN A 115 -26.91 20.14 -57.51
#